data_AF-A0A345UTQ2-F1
#
_entry.id   AF-A0A345UTQ2-F1
#
_cell.length_a   1.000
_cell.length_b   1.000
_cell.length_c   1.000
_cell.angle_alpha   90.00
_cell.angle_beta   90.00
_cell.angle_gamma   90.00
#
_symmetry.space_group_name_H-M   'P 1'
#
loop_
_entity.id
_entity.type
_entity.pdbx_description
1 polymer ?
#
loop_
_entity_poly.entity_id
_entity_poly.type
_entity_poly.pdbx_seq_one_letter_code
_entity_poly.pdbx_strand_id
1 'polypeptide(L)'
;MLITETTAFTGNTLPECLIGHLLDPQLVEVEAAVQQRALAAASLNFTMQQQTQTNWCWAAASASVGNYYGTGSWTQCAVASAALDRNCCNQPGPCNVYGYLDVALKITRSFNGMNSGSLQMSAIQTQINMGRPIGLRCAWYGGGAHFLAIYGTNGNYVLVADSIYGYSTRALSSFPGSYNGGGNWTHTYFTAKN
;
A
#
# COMPACT_ATOMS: atom_id res chain seq x y z
N MET A 1 -33.58 80.17 38.92
CA MET A 1 -32.87 81.46 38.79
C MET A 1 -31.71 81.24 37.83
N LEU A 2 -31.80 81.86 36.64
CA LEU A 2 -30.74 82.26 35.69
C LEU A 2 -29.66 81.21 35.30
N ILE A 3 -29.67 80.60 34.11
CA ILE A 3 -29.00 80.99 32.83
C ILE A 3 -27.70 81.82 33.03
N THR A 4 -26.53 81.48 32.48
CA THR A 4 -26.14 81.45 31.03
C THR A 4 -24.73 80.80 30.84
N GLU A 5 -24.52 79.98 29.79
CA GLU A 5 -23.59 80.17 28.63
C GLU A 5 -22.07 79.93 28.88
N THR A 6 -21.20 79.43 27.98
CA THR A 6 -21.21 78.91 26.60
C THR A 6 -19.80 78.35 26.35
N THR A 7 -19.63 77.24 25.61
CA THR A 7 -18.69 77.17 24.44
C THR A 7 -18.75 75.81 23.77
N ALA A 8 -18.91 75.87 22.44
CA ALA A 8 -19.03 74.73 21.54
C ALA A 8 -17.67 74.08 21.23
N PHE A 9 -17.69 72.77 21.02
CA PHE A 9 -16.73 72.08 20.16
C PHE A 9 -17.50 71.10 19.26
N THR A 10 -17.43 71.34 17.96
CA THR A 10 -17.94 70.49 16.89
C THR A 10 -17.12 69.22 16.78
N GLY A 11 -17.77 68.06 16.64
CA GLY A 11 -17.08 66.80 16.36
C GLY A 11 -18.05 65.64 16.17
N ASN A 12 -18.27 65.29 14.91
CA ASN A 12 -19.20 64.30 14.38
C ASN A 12 -19.31 62.98 15.15
N THR A 13 -20.57 62.53 15.27
CA THR A 13 -21.00 61.15 15.52
C THR A 13 -20.33 60.17 14.55
N LEU A 14 -19.60 59.18 15.07
CA LEU A 14 -19.19 57.99 14.31
C LEU A 14 -20.11 56.81 14.67
N PRO A 15 -20.70 56.14 13.66
CA PRO A 15 -21.63 55.03 13.87
C PRO A 15 -20.92 53.70 14.14
N GLU A 16 -21.66 52.79 14.78
CA GLU A 16 -21.32 51.39 15.01
C GLU A 16 -20.94 50.67 13.70
N CYS A 17 -19.66 50.34 13.55
CA CYS A 17 -19.19 49.30 12.63
C CYS A 17 -17.86 48.75 13.14
N LEU A 18 -17.93 47.98 14.22
CA LEU A 18 -16.82 47.15 14.69
C LEU A 18 -17.27 45.68 14.80
N ILE A 19 -17.84 45.15 13.71
CA ILE A 19 -17.97 43.71 13.51
C ILE A 19 -17.50 43.43 12.08
N GLY A 20 -16.35 42.78 11.98
CA GLY A 20 -15.75 42.46 10.69
C GLY A 20 -14.24 42.39 10.80
N HIS A 21 -13.75 41.51 11.69
CA HIS A 21 -12.37 41.05 11.59
C HIS A 21 -12.21 40.49 10.17
N LEU A 22 -11.32 41.09 9.39
CA LEU A 22 -10.95 40.69 8.04
C LEU A 22 -10.44 39.25 8.07
N LEU A 23 -11.34 38.28 7.97
CA LEU A 23 -11.02 36.98 7.43
C LEU A 23 -10.85 37.20 5.93
N ASP A 24 -9.60 37.28 5.49
CA ASP A 24 -9.26 37.30 4.08
C ASP A 24 -9.79 36.00 3.45
N PRO A 25 -10.80 36.07 2.55
CA PRO A 25 -11.34 34.88 1.89
C PRO A 25 -10.26 34.14 1.11
N GLN A 26 -9.22 34.85 0.65
CA GLN A 26 -8.12 34.26 -0.11
C GLN A 26 -7.26 33.36 0.78
N LEU A 27 -7.10 33.68 2.07
CA LEU A 27 -6.36 32.83 3.02
C LEU A 27 -7.11 31.52 3.34
N VAL A 28 -8.43 31.57 3.41
CA VAL A 28 -9.26 30.37 3.59
C VAL A 28 -9.26 29.50 2.33
N GLU A 29 -9.23 30.12 1.15
CA GLU A 29 -9.13 29.42 -0.14
C GLU A 29 -7.75 28.78 -0.38
N VAL A 30 -6.64 29.40 0.06
CA VAL A 30 -5.31 28.74 -0.03
C VAL A 30 -5.14 27.61 0.98
N GLU A 31 -5.74 27.66 2.18
CA GLU A 31 -5.77 26.51 3.09
C GLU A 31 -6.62 25.36 2.55
N ALA A 32 -7.74 25.67 1.88
CA ALA A 32 -8.55 24.69 1.18
C ALA A 32 -7.85 24.12 -0.07
N ALA A 33 -7.03 24.89 -0.78
CA ALA A 33 -6.26 24.44 -1.95
C ALA A 33 -5.05 23.54 -1.61
N VAL A 34 -4.74 23.35 -0.32
CA VAL A 34 -3.99 22.17 0.18
C VAL A 34 -4.91 20.93 0.23
N GLN A 35 -6.04 20.98 -0.49
CA GLN A 35 -6.83 19.84 -0.91
C GLN A 35 -5.87 18.75 -1.35
N GLN A 36 -5.91 17.62 -0.63
CA GLN A 36 -5.20 16.39 -0.95
C GLN A 36 -5.05 16.25 -2.47
N ARG A 37 -3.82 16.28 -2.99
CA ARG A 37 -3.59 15.77 -4.35
C ARG A 37 -4.31 14.43 -4.40
N ALA A 38 -5.34 14.32 -5.25
CA ALA A 38 -6.09 13.09 -5.39
C ALA A 38 -5.06 11.97 -5.59
N LEU A 39 -5.09 10.97 -4.71
CA LEU A 39 -4.12 9.88 -4.71
C LEU A 39 -4.16 9.22 -6.10
N ALA A 40 -3.10 9.44 -6.88
CA ALA A 40 -3.07 9.06 -8.29
C ALA A 40 -3.14 7.53 -8.43
N ALA A 41 -3.86 7.08 -9.45
CA ALA A 41 -3.87 5.68 -9.83
C ALA A 41 -2.57 5.32 -10.56
N ALA A 42 -1.97 4.19 -10.19
CA ALA A 42 -0.78 3.64 -10.82
C ALA A 42 -0.81 2.11 -10.69
N SER A 43 -0.40 1.41 -11.74
CA SER A 43 -0.27 -0.05 -11.72
C SER A 43 0.94 -0.50 -12.51
N LEU A 44 1.53 -1.60 -12.05
CA LEU A 44 2.63 -2.28 -12.71
C LEU A 44 2.08 -3.32 -13.68
N ASN A 45 2.78 -3.58 -14.78
CA ASN A 45 2.51 -4.75 -15.63
C ASN A 45 3.03 -6.03 -14.96
N PHE A 46 2.49 -6.33 -13.78
CA PHE A 46 2.86 -7.46 -12.95
C PHE A 46 1.86 -8.59 -13.14
N THR A 47 2.38 -9.78 -13.43
CA THR A 47 1.55 -10.98 -13.57
C THR A 47 1.87 -11.98 -12.45
N MET A 48 0.85 -12.31 -11.65
CA MET A 48 0.94 -13.37 -10.65
C MET A 48 0.71 -14.75 -11.27
N GLN A 49 1.60 -15.69 -10.97
CA GLN A 49 1.39 -17.11 -11.26
C GLN A 49 0.36 -17.70 -10.30
N GLN A 50 -0.59 -18.47 -10.81
CA GLN A 50 -1.45 -19.31 -9.98
C GLN A 50 -0.59 -20.38 -9.29
N GLN A 51 -0.74 -20.56 -7.97
CA GLN A 51 0.06 -21.55 -7.26
C GLN A 51 -0.31 -22.97 -7.69
N THR A 52 0.71 -23.81 -7.93
CA THR A 52 0.51 -25.19 -8.41
C THR A 52 0.46 -26.22 -7.29
N GLN A 53 0.80 -25.83 -6.07
CA GLN A 53 0.67 -26.65 -4.86
C GLN A 53 -0.04 -25.85 -3.76
N THR A 54 -0.70 -26.54 -2.84
CA THR A 54 -1.55 -25.90 -1.82
C THR A 54 -0.77 -25.03 -0.83
N ASN A 55 0.52 -25.30 -0.60
CA ASN A 55 1.37 -24.54 0.32
C ASN A 55 2.41 -23.66 -0.39
N TRP A 56 2.32 -23.47 -1.71
CA TRP A 56 3.35 -22.80 -2.53
C TRP A 56 3.08 -21.33 -2.86
N CYS A 57 2.27 -20.64 -2.06
CA CYS A 57 2.05 -19.20 -2.24
C CYS A 57 3.36 -18.38 -2.23
N TRP A 58 4.33 -18.78 -1.39
CA TRP A 58 5.66 -18.17 -1.33
C TRP A 58 6.47 -18.36 -2.62
N ALA A 59 6.38 -19.54 -3.25
CA ALA A 59 7.06 -19.85 -4.49
C ALA A 59 6.39 -19.14 -5.68
N ALA A 60 5.04 -19.11 -5.71
CA ALA A 60 4.27 -18.41 -6.72
C ALA A 60 4.54 -16.91 -6.72
N ALA A 61 4.46 -16.27 -5.55
CA ALA A 61 4.70 -14.84 -5.42
C ALA A 61 6.14 -14.46 -5.83
N SER A 62 7.15 -15.15 -5.29
CA SER A 62 8.56 -14.84 -5.59
C SER A 62 8.96 -15.11 -7.05
N ALA A 63 8.49 -16.20 -7.66
CA ALA A 63 8.71 -16.48 -9.07
C ALA A 63 8.08 -15.42 -9.97
N SER A 64 6.86 -14.97 -9.63
CA SER A 64 6.17 -13.88 -10.33
C SER A 64 6.96 -12.57 -10.26
N VAL A 65 7.47 -12.21 -9.08
CA VAL A 65 8.30 -11.01 -8.89
C VAL A 65 9.63 -11.11 -9.66
N GLY A 66 10.31 -12.26 -9.60
CA GLY A 66 11.56 -12.45 -10.36
C GLY A 66 11.35 -12.33 -11.87
N ASN A 67 10.28 -12.91 -12.39
CA ASN A 67 9.92 -12.81 -13.80
C ASN A 67 9.54 -11.38 -14.19
N TYR A 68 8.83 -10.66 -13.32
CA TYR A 68 8.51 -9.24 -13.51
C TYR A 68 9.79 -8.38 -13.67
N TYR A 69 10.81 -8.61 -12.85
CA TYR A 69 12.09 -7.89 -12.97
C TYR A 69 13.01 -8.42 -14.08
N GLY A 70 12.65 -9.53 -14.74
CA GLY A 70 13.51 -10.20 -15.71
C GLY A 70 14.81 -10.72 -15.09
N THR A 71 14.79 -11.12 -13.81
CA THR A 71 15.97 -11.69 -13.12
C THR A 71 16.14 -13.18 -13.43
N GLY A 72 15.43 -13.72 -14.41
CA GLY A 72 15.46 -15.14 -14.78
C GLY A 72 14.12 -15.60 -15.34
N SER A 73 14.03 -16.90 -15.62
CA SER A 73 12.80 -17.60 -16.00
C SER A 73 12.40 -18.53 -14.86
N TRP A 74 11.76 -17.96 -13.85
CA TRP A 74 11.43 -18.63 -12.60
C TRP A 74 10.12 -19.42 -12.70
N THR A 75 10.19 -20.68 -12.32
CA THR A 75 9.04 -21.53 -12.04
C THR A 75 8.92 -21.76 -10.54
N GLN A 76 7.70 -22.03 -10.06
CA GLN A 76 7.47 -22.32 -8.64
C GLN A 76 8.28 -23.52 -8.15
N CYS A 77 8.38 -24.57 -8.97
CA CYS A 77 9.13 -25.76 -8.59
C CYS A 77 10.64 -25.50 -8.55
N ALA A 78 11.19 -24.62 -9.39
CA ALA A 78 12.60 -24.24 -9.31
C ALA A 78 12.89 -23.46 -8.03
N VAL A 79 12.00 -22.53 -7.67
CA VAL A 79 12.09 -21.81 -6.39
C VAL A 79 12.00 -22.77 -5.21
N ALA A 80 11.02 -23.69 -5.24
CA ALA A 80 10.86 -24.68 -4.19
C ALA A 80 12.06 -25.63 -4.09
N SER A 81 12.62 -26.05 -5.23
CA SER A 81 13.79 -26.91 -5.28
C SER A 81 15.01 -26.25 -4.66
N ALA A 82 15.24 -24.97 -4.96
CA ALA A 82 16.33 -24.20 -4.40
C ALA A 82 16.15 -23.93 -2.90
N ALA A 83 14.93 -23.64 -2.44
CA ALA A 83 14.67 -23.34 -1.04
C ALA A 83 14.73 -24.58 -0.12
N LEU A 84 14.43 -25.76 -0.65
CA LEU A 84 14.32 -27.00 0.12
C LEU A 84 15.47 -27.98 -0.15
N ASP A 85 16.42 -27.63 -1.03
CA ASP A 85 17.50 -28.49 -1.50
C ASP A 85 17.00 -29.88 -1.95
N ARG A 86 16.01 -29.88 -2.84
CA ARG A 86 15.29 -31.09 -3.29
C ARG A 86 14.80 -30.95 -4.72
N ASN A 87 14.62 -32.07 -5.44
CA ASN A 87 14.01 -32.05 -6.77
C ASN A 87 12.47 -31.91 -6.70
N CYS A 88 11.98 -30.69 -6.50
CA CYS A 88 10.55 -30.40 -6.39
C CYS A 88 9.83 -30.32 -7.74
N CYS A 89 10.56 -30.20 -8.84
CA CYS A 89 9.96 -30.19 -10.19
C CYS A 89 9.47 -31.58 -10.61
N ASN A 90 10.21 -32.63 -10.25
CA ASN A 90 9.80 -34.00 -10.55
C ASN A 90 8.94 -34.61 -9.42
N GLN A 91 9.16 -34.18 -8.18
CA GLN A 91 8.47 -34.73 -6.99
C GLN A 91 7.92 -33.60 -6.12
N PRO A 92 6.82 -32.95 -6.52
CA PRO A 92 6.31 -31.79 -5.79
C PRO A 92 5.65 -32.15 -4.45
N GLY A 93 5.15 -33.38 -4.29
CA GLY A 93 4.44 -33.83 -3.08
C GLY A 93 5.24 -33.61 -1.79
N PRO A 94 6.46 -34.18 -1.65
CA PRO A 94 7.33 -33.95 -0.51
C PRO A 94 7.81 -32.49 -0.34
N CYS A 95 7.59 -31.64 -1.33
CA CYS A 95 7.95 -30.21 -1.29
C CYS A 95 6.75 -29.31 -0.99
N ASN A 96 5.53 -29.84 -0.92
CA ASN A 96 4.32 -29.07 -0.67
C ASN A 96 4.21 -28.66 0.82
N VAL A 97 5.13 -27.79 1.25
CA VAL A 97 5.27 -27.31 2.63
C VAL A 97 5.18 -25.78 2.68
N TYR A 98 4.92 -25.24 3.87
CA TYR A 98 5.03 -23.81 4.11
C TYR A 98 6.46 -23.32 3.91
N GLY A 99 6.59 -22.07 3.47
CA GLY A 99 7.88 -21.45 3.20
C GLY A 99 7.90 -19.97 3.55
N TYR A 100 9.05 -19.36 3.34
CA TYR A 100 9.33 -17.97 3.71
C TYR A 100 9.54 -17.13 2.46
N LEU A 101 8.80 -16.02 2.34
CA LEU A 101 8.84 -15.20 1.14
C LEU A 101 10.18 -14.45 0.99
N ASP A 102 10.86 -14.05 2.06
CA ASP A 102 12.16 -13.40 1.97
C ASP A 102 13.23 -14.35 1.41
N VAL A 103 13.25 -15.62 1.83
CA VAL A 103 14.12 -16.66 1.26
C VAL A 103 13.83 -16.85 -0.22
N ALA A 104 12.55 -16.96 -0.57
CA ALA A 104 12.11 -17.16 -1.95
C ALA A 104 12.47 -15.96 -2.85
N LEU A 105 12.31 -14.73 -2.36
CA LEU A 105 12.70 -13.51 -3.07
C LEU A 105 14.23 -13.37 -3.20
N LYS A 106 15.02 -13.89 -2.24
CA LYS A 106 16.48 -13.95 -2.39
C LYS A 106 16.87 -14.91 -3.51
N ILE A 107 16.24 -16.09 -3.56
CA ILE A 107 16.44 -17.06 -4.65
C ILE A 107 16.12 -16.43 -6.01
N THR A 108 15.02 -15.70 -6.12
CA THR A 108 14.63 -15.01 -7.36
C THR A 108 15.32 -13.66 -7.59
N ARG A 109 16.38 -13.35 -6.82
CA ARG A 109 17.19 -12.12 -6.94
C ARG A 109 16.35 -10.85 -6.93
N SER A 110 15.35 -10.83 -6.05
CA SER A 110 14.31 -9.79 -6.03
C SER A 110 14.04 -9.23 -4.63
N PHE A 111 14.81 -9.61 -3.60
CA PHE A 111 14.59 -9.21 -2.20
C PHE A 111 15.29 -7.90 -1.85
N ASN A 112 14.56 -6.92 -1.32
CA ASN A 112 15.11 -5.62 -0.92
C ASN A 112 14.79 -5.23 0.54
N GLY A 113 14.45 -6.21 1.38
CA GLY A 113 14.18 -5.99 2.80
C GLY A 113 12.77 -6.40 3.22
N MET A 114 12.54 -6.39 4.54
CA MET A 114 11.31 -6.85 5.16
C MET A 114 11.04 -6.04 6.42
N ASN A 115 9.78 -5.62 6.60
CA ASN A 115 9.31 -4.95 7.81
C ASN A 115 8.14 -5.73 8.41
N SER A 116 7.99 -5.64 9.73
CA SER A 116 6.76 -6.05 10.41
C SER A 116 5.64 -5.04 10.15
N GLY A 117 4.42 -5.53 10.05
CA GLY A 117 3.21 -4.72 9.86
C GLY A 117 2.94 -4.30 8.42
N SER A 118 1.90 -3.47 8.29
CA SER A 118 1.42 -2.90 7.04
C SER A 118 2.13 -1.60 6.67
N LEU A 119 1.88 -1.13 5.44
CA LEU A 119 2.34 0.17 4.96
C LEU A 119 1.19 1.19 4.90
N GLN A 120 1.53 2.46 5.10
CA GLN A 120 0.66 3.57 4.75
C GLN A 120 0.61 3.77 3.24
N MET A 121 -0.48 4.39 2.74
CA MET A 121 -0.71 4.57 1.31
C MET A 121 0.44 5.31 0.60
N SER A 122 1.00 6.35 1.22
CA SER A 122 2.13 7.11 0.68
C SER A 122 3.37 6.24 0.44
N ALA A 123 3.67 5.31 1.35
CA ALA A 123 4.78 4.38 1.21
C ALA A 123 4.51 3.35 0.09
N ILE A 124 3.26 2.88 -0.04
CA ILE A 124 2.86 1.98 -1.13
C ILE A 124 3.03 2.68 -2.48
N GLN A 125 2.47 3.88 -2.63
CA GLN A 125 2.62 4.68 -3.85
C GLN A 125 4.08 4.94 -4.20
N THR A 126 4.92 5.20 -3.20
CA THR A 126 6.37 5.38 -3.42
C THR A 126 6.98 4.13 -4.06
N GLN A 127 6.68 2.92 -3.56
CA GLN A 127 7.18 1.69 -4.17
C GLN A 127 6.62 1.47 -5.58
N ILE A 128 5.32 1.67 -5.78
CA ILE A 128 4.68 1.50 -7.10
C ILE A 128 5.26 2.49 -8.13
N ASN A 129 5.47 3.76 -7.75
CA ASN A 129 6.06 4.75 -8.62
C ASN A 129 7.54 4.45 -8.96
N MET A 130 8.24 3.70 -8.10
CA MET A 130 9.58 3.17 -8.38
C MET A 130 9.55 1.88 -9.22
N GLY A 131 8.39 1.41 -9.67
CA GLY A 131 8.27 0.16 -10.43
C GLY A 131 8.44 -1.09 -9.57
N ARG A 132 8.09 -1.04 -8.27
CA ARG A 132 8.37 -2.12 -7.33
C ARG A 132 7.08 -2.73 -6.76
N PRO A 133 6.71 -3.97 -7.12
CA PRO A 133 5.62 -4.66 -6.45
C PRO A 133 6.02 -4.95 -4.99
N ILE A 134 5.04 -4.90 -4.09
CA ILE A 134 5.26 -5.11 -2.66
C ILE A 134 4.70 -6.48 -2.28
N GLY A 135 5.52 -7.35 -1.70
CA GLY A 135 5.02 -8.58 -1.08
C GLY A 135 4.43 -8.30 0.30
N LEU A 136 3.45 -9.09 0.72
CA LEU A 136 2.94 -9.02 2.10
C LEU A 136 2.47 -10.37 2.60
N ARG A 137 2.48 -10.54 3.93
CA ARG A 137 1.97 -11.73 4.61
C ARG A 137 0.64 -11.44 5.28
N CYS A 138 -0.44 -12.02 4.74
CA CYS A 138 -1.74 -12.10 5.37
C CYS A 138 -1.78 -13.31 6.30
N ALA A 139 -1.85 -13.10 7.62
CA ALA A 139 -2.13 -14.16 8.58
C ALA A 139 -3.64 -14.29 8.74
N TRP A 140 -4.23 -15.38 8.26
CA TRP A 140 -5.68 -15.55 8.26
C TRP A 140 -6.24 -15.68 9.68
N TYR A 141 -7.46 -15.17 9.88
CA TYR A 141 -8.17 -15.40 11.14
C TYR A 141 -8.47 -16.87 11.38
N GLY A 142 -8.71 -17.64 10.31
CA GLY A 142 -8.88 -19.09 10.35
C GLY A 142 -7.60 -19.91 10.58
N GLY A 143 -6.45 -19.25 10.76
CA GLY A 143 -5.15 -19.89 10.91
C GLY A 143 -4.37 -20.05 9.60
N GLY A 144 -3.06 -20.27 9.72
CA GLY A 144 -2.14 -20.26 8.59
C GLY A 144 -1.85 -18.84 8.08
N ALA A 145 -1.18 -18.75 6.93
CA ALA A 145 -0.87 -17.49 6.29
C ALA A 145 -0.74 -17.63 4.77
N HIS A 146 -0.88 -16.50 4.09
CA HIS A 146 -0.79 -16.41 2.64
C HIS A 146 0.02 -15.19 2.22
N PHE A 147 0.75 -15.35 1.11
CA PHE A 147 1.56 -14.28 0.56
C PHE A 147 0.85 -13.64 -0.64
N LEU A 148 0.71 -12.33 -0.58
CA LEU A 148 0.06 -11.51 -1.60
C LEU A 148 1.08 -10.53 -2.19
N ALA A 149 0.77 -9.98 -3.36
CA ALA A 149 1.50 -8.86 -3.92
C ALA A 149 0.58 -7.64 -4.11
N ILE A 150 1.03 -6.45 -3.74
CA ILE A 150 0.44 -5.20 -4.18
C ILE A 150 1.21 -4.76 -5.41
N TYR A 151 0.49 -4.57 -6.52
CA TYR A 151 1.06 -4.18 -7.81
C TYR A 151 0.58 -2.81 -8.28
N GLY A 152 -0.21 -2.11 -7.47
CA GLY A 152 -0.68 -0.78 -7.81
C GLY A 152 -1.60 -0.17 -6.77
N THR A 153 -2.02 1.06 -7.03
CA THR A 153 -2.94 1.85 -6.22
C THR A 153 -3.98 2.55 -7.08
N ASN A 154 -5.15 2.84 -6.52
CA ASN A 154 -6.16 3.70 -7.11
C ASN A 154 -6.87 4.47 -5.99
N GLY A 155 -6.57 5.75 -5.81
CA GLY A 155 -7.08 6.49 -4.66
C GLY A 155 -6.61 5.88 -3.33
N ASN A 156 -7.56 5.58 -2.44
CA ASN A 156 -7.34 4.88 -1.16
C ASN A 156 -7.35 3.34 -1.29
N TYR A 157 -7.33 2.81 -2.51
CA TYR A 157 -7.36 1.37 -2.78
C TYR A 157 -6.00 0.86 -3.22
N VAL A 158 -5.73 -0.39 -2.86
CA VAL A 158 -4.60 -1.18 -3.37
C VAL A 158 -5.08 -2.20 -4.40
N LEU A 159 -4.29 -2.37 -5.44
CA LEU A 159 -4.44 -3.44 -6.43
C LEU A 159 -3.62 -4.63 -5.96
N VAL A 160 -4.31 -5.71 -5.62
CA VAL A 160 -3.74 -6.93 -5.01
C VAL A 160 -3.76 -8.06 -6.03
N ALA A 161 -2.68 -8.82 -6.09
CA ALA A 161 -2.56 -10.05 -6.84
C ALA A 161 -2.32 -11.22 -5.87
N ASP A 162 -3.07 -12.29 -6.06
CA ASP A 162 -3.12 -13.48 -5.22
C ASP A 162 -2.96 -14.73 -6.08
N SER A 163 -2.10 -15.67 -5.67
CA SER A 163 -1.85 -16.91 -6.38
C SER A 163 -2.96 -17.97 -6.25
N ILE A 164 -3.99 -17.72 -5.45
CA ILE A 164 -5.20 -18.52 -5.25
C ILE A 164 -6.40 -17.81 -5.86
N TYR A 165 -6.61 -16.55 -5.47
CA TYR A 165 -7.84 -15.80 -5.77
C TYR A 165 -7.71 -14.78 -6.91
N GLY A 166 -6.54 -14.70 -7.56
CA GLY A 166 -6.30 -13.78 -8.67
C GLY A 166 -6.21 -12.32 -8.26
N TYR A 167 -6.65 -11.41 -9.14
CA TYR A 167 -6.53 -9.97 -8.95
C TYR A 167 -7.75 -9.38 -8.26
N SER A 168 -7.55 -8.41 -7.38
CA SER A 168 -8.65 -7.65 -6.76
C SER A 168 -8.23 -6.26 -6.34
N THR A 169 -9.21 -5.36 -6.20
CA THR A 169 -9.04 -4.00 -5.67
C THR A 169 -9.59 -3.95 -4.26
N ARG A 170 -8.80 -3.50 -3.28
CA ARG A 170 -9.17 -3.50 -1.86
C ARG A 170 -8.92 -2.15 -1.22
N ALA A 171 -9.86 -1.68 -0.40
CA ALA A 171 -9.68 -0.47 0.38
C ALA A 171 -8.56 -0.71 1.40
N LEU A 172 -7.52 0.13 1.40
CA LEU A 172 -6.38 -0.07 2.30
C LEU A 172 -6.79 -0.05 3.78
N SER A 173 -7.80 0.75 4.13
CA SER A 173 -8.30 0.91 5.50
C SER A 173 -8.88 -0.36 6.12
N SER A 174 -9.33 -1.33 5.32
CA SER A 174 -9.90 -2.60 5.82
C SER A 174 -9.14 -3.83 5.35
N PHE A 175 -8.09 -3.66 4.54
CA PHE A 175 -7.31 -4.76 4.00
C PHE A 175 -6.19 -5.19 4.96
N PRO A 176 -5.95 -6.50 5.19
CA PRO A 176 -6.67 -7.67 4.67
C PRO A 176 -7.80 -8.18 5.58
N GLY A 177 -8.23 -7.40 6.59
CA GLY A 177 -9.31 -7.79 7.50
C GLY A 177 -10.63 -8.14 6.80
N SER A 178 -10.94 -7.52 5.66
CA SER A 178 -12.11 -7.81 4.82
C SER A 178 -11.85 -8.80 3.67
N TYR A 179 -10.62 -9.31 3.54
CA TYR A 179 -10.20 -10.11 2.39
C TYR A 179 -10.42 -11.61 2.64
N ASN A 180 -11.30 -12.26 1.86
CA ASN A 180 -11.47 -13.73 1.81
C ASN A 180 -11.45 -14.45 3.18
N GLY A 181 -12.39 -14.10 4.06
CA GLY A 181 -12.46 -14.63 5.43
C GLY A 181 -11.65 -13.83 6.46
N GLY A 182 -10.81 -12.91 5.99
CA GLY A 182 -10.13 -11.90 6.79
C GLY A 182 -8.82 -12.38 7.41
N GLY A 183 -7.89 -11.45 7.59
CA GLY A 183 -6.63 -11.70 8.26
C GLY A 183 -5.90 -10.42 8.68
N ASN A 184 -4.72 -10.62 9.24
CA ASN A 184 -3.83 -9.56 9.67
C ASN A 184 -2.67 -9.39 8.70
N TRP A 185 -2.40 -8.16 8.27
CA TRP A 185 -1.16 -7.83 7.56
C TRP A 185 -0.01 -7.81 8.55
N THR A 186 0.70 -8.93 8.63
CA THR A 186 1.74 -9.13 9.65
C THR A 186 3.12 -8.69 9.18
N HIS A 187 3.41 -8.76 7.89
CA HIS A 187 4.72 -8.41 7.34
C HIS A 187 4.60 -7.83 5.93
N THR A 188 5.55 -6.97 5.60
CA THR A 188 5.77 -6.37 4.29
C THR A 188 7.13 -6.77 3.76
N TYR A 189 7.22 -7.10 2.48
CA TYR A 189 8.42 -7.50 1.76
C TYR A 189 8.67 -6.51 0.63
N PHE A 190 9.78 -5.80 0.72
CA PHE A 190 10.21 -4.89 -0.33
C PHE A 190 10.95 -5.65 -1.41
N THR A 191 10.74 -5.25 -2.66
CA THR A 191 11.36 -5.88 -3.80
C THR A 191 12.14 -4.87 -4.63
N ALA A 192 13.20 -5.33 -5.27
CA ALA A 192 13.97 -4.58 -6.26
C ALA A 192 14.72 -5.60 -7.13
N LYS A 193 15.09 -5.21 -8.34
CA LYS A 193 15.99 -6.02 -9.16
C LYS A 193 17.39 -6.03 -8.54
N ASN A 194 17.89 -7.22 -8.19
CA ASN A 194 19.23 -7.44 -7.66
C ASN A 194 20.11 -8.26 -8.61
#